data_AF-K0AYL3-F1
#
_entry.id   AF-K0AYL3-F1
#
_cell.length_a   1.000
_cell.length_b   1.000
_cell.length_c   1.000
_cell.angle_alpha   90.00
_cell.angle_beta   90.00
_cell.angle_gamma   90.00
#
_symmetry.space_group_name_H-M   'P 1'
#
loop_
_entity.id
_entity.type
_entity.pdbx_description
1 polymer ?
#
loop_
_entity_poly.entity_id
_entity_poly.type
_entity_poly.pdbx_seq_one_letter_code
_entity_poly.pdbx_strand_id
1 'polypeptide(L)' 'MNKYGLKNRTRISNAIDTKLYEELKEYSDKTDIPISKLLDRAIKLLLESTKK' A
#
# COMPACT_ATOMS: atom_id res chain seq x y z
N MET A 1 -23.90 -4.29 4.07
CA MET A 1 -23.05 -4.57 2.89
C MET A 1 -22.03 -3.45 2.76
N ASN A 2 -20.74 -3.76 2.64
CA ASN A 2 -19.70 -2.76 2.44
C ASN A 2 -19.98 -2.06 1.10
N LYS A 3 -20.19 -0.73 1.10
CA LYS A 3 -20.72 0.07 -0.05
C LYS A 3 -19.90 -0.05 -1.35
N TYR A 4 -18.74 -0.71 -1.29
CA TYR A 4 -17.75 -0.82 -2.37
C TYR A 4 -17.35 -2.28 -2.71
N GLY A 5 -18.03 -3.28 -2.14
CA GLY A 5 -17.82 -4.69 -2.53
C GLY A 5 -16.46 -5.31 -2.18
N LEU A 6 -15.59 -4.61 -1.45
CA LEU A 6 -14.28 -5.13 -1.02
C LEU A 6 -14.48 -6.21 0.06
N LYS A 7 -14.18 -7.47 -0.27
CA LYS A 7 -14.28 -8.62 0.66
C LYS A 7 -13.01 -8.84 1.49
N ASN A 8 -11.83 -8.56 0.91
CA ASN A 8 -10.52 -8.89 1.51
C ASN A 8 -9.61 -7.67 1.72
N ARG A 9 -10.13 -6.44 1.59
CA ARG A 9 -9.33 -5.21 1.67
C ARG A 9 -10.01 -4.16 2.53
N THR A 10 -9.27 -3.61 3.47
CA THR A 10 -9.71 -2.50 4.33
C THR A 10 -9.16 -1.20 3.75
N ARG A 11 -10.04 -0.22 3.49
CA ARG A 11 -9.58 1.14 3.16
C ARG A 11 -9.09 1.80 4.44
N ILE A 12 -7.82 2.18 4.45
CA ILE A 12 -7.21 2.95 5.53
C ILE A 12 -7.14 4.41 5.10
N SER A 13 -7.46 5.31 6.02
CA SER A 13 -7.17 6.74 5.87
C SER A 13 -5.94 7.00 6.71
N ASN A 14 -4.81 7.32 6.08
CA ASN A 14 -3.56 7.62 6.77
C ASN A 14 -2.88 8.86 6.17
N ALA A 15 -2.10 9.55 7.00
CA ALA A 15 -1.15 10.55 6.54
C ALA A 15 0.20 9.87 6.32
N ILE A 16 0.78 10.08 5.14
CA ILE A 16 2.14 9.67 4.79
C ILE A 16 2.89 10.89 4.28
N ASP A 17 4.22 10.84 4.35
CA ASP A 17 5.06 11.88 3.77
C ASP A 17 4.78 12.02 2.26
N THR A 18 4.61 13.26 1.80
CA THR A 18 4.27 13.56 0.40
C THR A 18 5.33 13.04 -0.56
N LYS A 19 6.62 13.15 -0.22
CA LYS A 19 7.71 12.69 -1.09
C LYS A 19 7.72 11.17 -1.21
N LEU A 20 7.48 10.46 -0.11
CA LEU A 20 7.35 9.00 -0.14
C LEU A 20 6.18 8.55 -1.02
N TYR A 21 5.05 9.28 -0.99
CA TYR A 21 3.93 8.99 -1.87
C TYR A 21 4.28 9.22 -3.35
N GLU A 22 4.97 10.32 -3.66
CA GLU A 22 5.40 10.64 -5.02
C GLU A 22 6.36 9.58 -5.56
N GLU A 23 7.38 9.19 -4.80
CA GLU A 23 8.31 8.13 -5.20
C GLU A 23 7.60 6.78 -5.40
N LEU A 24 6.66 6.44 -4.51
CA LEU A 24 5.87 5.21 -4.62
C LEU A 24 4.96 5.22 -5.85
N LYS A 25 4.40 6.39 -6.17
CA LYS A 25 3.56 6.58 -7.36
C LYS A 25 4.39 6.49 -8.64
N GLU A 26 5.55 7.15 -8.69
CA GLU A 26 6.48 7.00 -9.82
C GLU A 26 6.91 5.55 -10.02
N TYR A 27 7.18 4.83 -8.93
CA TYR A 27 7.53 3.42 -9.01
C TYR A 27 6.35 2.57 -9.53
N SER A 28 5.13 2.84 -9.06
CA SER A 28 3.90 2.22 -9.57
C SER A 28 3.76 2.45 -11.08
N ASP A 29 3.99 3.68 -11.55
CA ASP A 29 3.89 4.06 -12.96
C ASP A 29 4.98 3.40 -13.82
N LYS A 30 6.21 3.27 -13.29
CA LYS A 30 7.33 2.62 -14.00
C LYS A 30 7.20 1.08 -14.07
N THR A 31 6.50 0.46 -13.13
CA THR A 31 6.46 -1.01 -12.99
C THR A 31 5.10 -1.63 -13.33
N ASP A 32 4.09 -0.80 -13.63
CA ASP A 32 2.69 -1.21 -13.80
C ASP A 32 2.10 -1.92 -12.55
N ILE A 33 2.75 -1.80 -11.39
CA ILE A 33 2.27 -2.41 -10.15
C ILE A 33 1.40 -1.40 -9.40
N PRO A 34 0.10 -1.70 -9.15
CA PRO A 34 -0.77 -0.78 -8.43
C PRO A 34 -0.24 -0.43 -7.04
N ILE A 35 -0.33 0.86 -6.66
CA ILE A 35 0.05 1.38 -5.34
C ILE A 35 -0.47 0.51 -4.18
N SER A 36 -1.73 0.05 -4.24
CA SER A 36 -2.29 -0.84 -3.22
C SER A 36 -1.45 -2.10 -3.00
N LYS A 37 -0.94 -2.74 -4.07
CA LYS A 37 -0.13 -3.95 -3.94
C LYS A 37 1.26 -3.63 -3.39
N LEU A 38 1.80 -2.45 -3.72
CA LEU A 38 3.08 -2.00 -3.17
C LEU A 38 2.96 -1.74 -1.66
N LEU A 39 1.88 -1.10 -1.22
CA LEU A 39 1.58 -0.91 0.20
C LEU A 39 1.42 -2.25 0.93
N ASP A 40 0.67 -3.20 0.35
CA ASP A 40 0.53 -4.54 0.92
C ASP A 40 1.90 -5.23 1.10
N ARG A 41 2.80 -5.08 0.13
CA ARG A 41 4.17 -5.64 0.19
C ARG A 41 5.01 -4.95 1.26
N ALA A 42 5.01 -3.61 1.30
CA ALA A 42 5.76 -2.85 2.29
C ALA A 42 5.33 -3.20 3.73
N ILE A 43 4.03 -3.30 3.98
CA ILE A 43 3.47 -3.70 5.28
C ILE A 43 3.91 -5.13 5.64
N LYS A 44 3.86 -6.08 4.69
CA LYS A 44 4.31 -7.46 4.93
C LYS A 44 5.78 -7.52 5.30
N LEU A 45 6.65 -6.84 4.54
CA LEU A 45 8.08 -6.79 4.81
C LEU A 45 8.38 -6.18 6.19
N LEU A 46 7.67 -5.11 6.56
CA LEU A 46 7.79 -4.52 7.90
C LEU A 46 7.40 -5.53 8.98
N LEU A 47 6.24 -6.17 8.86
CA LEU A 47 5.77 -7.15 9.84
C LEU A 47 6.69 -8.37 9.96
N GLU A 48 7.25 -8.85 8.85
CA GLU A 48 8.26 -9.90 8.83
C GLU A 48 9.54 -9.47 9.55
N SER A 49 9.99 -8.23 9.34
CA SER A 49 11.18 -7.70 10.02
C SER A 49 11.01 -7.58 11.53
N THR A 50 9.78 -7.30 12.00
CA THR A 50 9.47 -7.13 13.43
C THR A 50 9.20 -8.44 14.18
N LYS A 51 9.04 -9.57 13.48
CA LYS A 51 8.81 -10.89 14.09
C LYS A 51 10.10 -11.67 14.37
N LYS A 52 11.25 -11.04 14.15
CA LYS A 52 12.57 -11.53 14.56
C LYS A 52 12.81 -11.21 16.03
#